data_AF-A0A4Y7SXD0-F1
#
_entry.id   AF-A0A4Y7SXD0-F1
#
_cell.length_a   1.000
_cell.length_b   1.000
_cell.length_c   1.000
_cell.angle_alpha   90.00
_cell.angle_beta   90.00
_cell.angle_gamma   90.00
#
_symmetry.space_group_name_H-M   'P 1'
#
loop_
_entity.id
_entity.type
_entity.pdbx_description
1 polymer ?
#
loop_
_entity_poly.entity_id
_entity_poly.type
_entity_poly.pdbx_seq_one_letter_code
_entity_poly.pdbx_strand_id
1 'polypeptide(L)'
;MPCQSRLKVTRHARILEYPVYRALTHLAIDGIVFIEDLVGPSRGVSLRTALTGVRYLTLNQLTVCAFTFRDARVLDIFFQSIRSMSKLKRITLGHFALPDPNHPPRLPACLANSPIPIKALNIHHTHGEALSFLFECFEPENLLLESCWFIRHLPDCDELTLSRIQTFDKFFNVLLGWDGRKLTIDSCPFLDEMFVKRLRGVMIDAEKAVWPGVNIFFHGYGYEVWRRIEEFQDLRWRLEMQ
;
A
#
# COMPACT_ATOMS: atom_id res chain seq x y z
N MET A 1 35.34 -5.59 2.56
CA MET A 1 34.30 -4.59 2.20
C MET A 1 33.17 -4.67 3.23
N PRO A 2 32.66 -3.55 3.75
CA PRO A 2 31.61 -3.59 4.76
C PRO A 2 30.31 -4.17 4.16
N CYS A 3 29.71 -5.13 4.87
CA CYS A 3 28.43 -5.74 4.54
C CYS A 3 27.31 -4.68 4.58
N GLN A 4 27.03 -4.02 3.46
CA GLN A 4 25.93 -3.07 3.37
C GLN A 4 24.59 -3.83 3.40
N SER A 5 23.92 -3.79 4.55
CA SER A 5 22.59 -4.40 4.70
C SER A 5 21.47 -3.58 4.09
N ARG A 6 21.74 -2.29 3.86
CA ARG A 6 20.84 -1.32 3.28
C ARG A 6 21.54 -0.62 2.12
N LEU A 7 20.84 -0.51 1.00
CA LEU A 7 21.32 0.21 -0.17
C LEU A 7 20.23 1.18 -0.62
N LYS A 8 20.65 2.41 -0.95
CA LYS A 8 19.82 3.40 -1.61
C LYS A 8 20.41 3.71 -2.98
N VAL A 9 19.65 3.51 -4.04
CA VAL A 9 20.05 3.79 -5.42
C VAL A 9 19.11 4.83 -5.99
N THR A 10 19.66 5.94 -6.46
CA THR A 10 18.88 6.99 -7.14
C THR A 10 19.32 7.11 -8.58
N ARG A 11 18.56 7.83 -9.40
CA ARG A 11 18.97 8.10 -10.79
C ARG A 11 20.36 8.76 -10.90
N HIS A 12 20.68 9.67 -9.98
CA HIS A 12 21.94 10.41 -9.96
C HIS A 12 23.10 9.62 -9.33
N ALA A 13 22.79 8.67 -8.44
CA ALA A 13 23.76 7.81 -7.76
C ALA A 13 23.53 6.34 -8.15
N ARG A 14 23.41 6.10 -9.47
CA ARG A 14 23.23 4.76 -10.02
C ARG A 14 24.55 3.99 -9.96
N ILE A 15 24.49 2.76 -9.50
CA ILE A 15 25.64 1.85 -9.41
C ILE A 15 25.68 0.93 -10.63
N LEU A 16 26.87 0.43 -10.96
CA LEU A 16 27.06 -0.50 -12.08
C LEU A 16 26.72 -1.94 -11.70
N GLU A 17 26.97 -2.31 -10.43
CA GLU A 17 26.76 -3.65 -9.91
C GLU A 17 26.12 -3.60 -8.52
N TYR A 18 25.10 -4.42 -8.31
CA TYR A 18 24.42 -4.56 -7.04
C TYR A 18 25.16 -5.56 -6.14
N PRO A 19 25.28 -5.27 -4.83
CA PRO A 19 25.97 -6.17 -3.90
C PRO A 19 25.17 -7.47 -3.73
N VAL A 20 25.76 -8.59 -4.17
CA VAL A 20 25.13 -9.93 -4.15
C VAL A 20 25.36 -10.68 -2.83
N TYR A 21 26.40 -10.33 -2.07
CA TYR A 21 26.84 -11.11 -0.91
C TYR A 21 25.93 -10.92 0.31
N ARG A 22 24.87 -11.73 0.44
CA ARG A 22 24.05 -12.11 1.64
C ARG A 22 23.66 -11.04 2.67
N ALA A 23 24.05 -9.79 2.51
CA ALA A 23 23.87 -8.70 3.46
C ALA A 23 22.69 -7.82 3.05
N LEU A 24 22.48 -7.61 1.75
CA LEU A 24 21.46 -6.68 1.28
C LEU A 24 20.06 -7.20 1.62
N THR A 25 19.48 -6.62 2.65
CA THR A 25 18.14 -6.94 3.15
C THR A 25 17.16 -5.83 2.86
N HIS A 26 17.64 -4.59 2.70
CA HIS A 26 16.83 -3.43 2.38
C HIS A 26 17.36 -2.76 1.12
N LEU A 27 16.52 -2.65 0.10
CA LEU A 27 16.81 -1.91 -1.11
C LEU A 27 15.80 -0.78 -1.26
N ALA A 28 16.28 0.46 -1.27
CA ALA A 28 15.51 1.61 -1.71
C ALA A 28 16.04 2.04 -3.07
N ILE A 29 15.21 2.09 -4.09
CA ILE A 29 15.62 2.40 -5.45
C ILE A 29 14.58 3.26 -6.16
N ASP A 30 15.02 4.23 -6.94
CA ASP A 30 14.13 4.99 -7.83
C ASP A 30 13.56 4.03 -8.89
N GLY A 31 12.24 4.08 -9.10
CA GLY A 31 11.52 3.14 -9.96
C GLY A 31 12.09 3.08 -11.37
N ILE A 32 12.49 4.22 -11.93
CA ILE A 32 13.05 4.27 -13.29
C ILE A 32 14.38 3.52 -13.38
N VAL A 33 15.22 3.62 -12.35
CA VAL A 33 16.50 2.89 -12.29
C VAL A 33 16.23 1.40 -12.18
N PHE A 34 15.29 1.01 -11.32
CA PHE A 34 14.88 -0.38 -11.14
C PHE A 34 14.43 -1.00 -12.46
N ILE A 35 13.56 -0.34 -13.22
CA ILE A 35 13.05 -0.85 -14.50
C ILE A 35 14.15 -0.91 -15.56
N GLU A 36 14.91 0.17 -15.74
CA GLU A 36 15.98 0.21 -16.74
C GLU A 36 17.06 -0.85 -16.45
N ASP A 37 17.35 -1.11 -15.17
CA ASP A 37 18.27 -2.19 -14.78
C ASP A 37 17.64 -3.56 -14.99
N LEU A 38 16.36 -3.77 -14.67
CA LEU A 38 15.68 -5.06 -14.89
C LEU A 38 15.59 -5.49 -16.35
N VAL A 39 15.43 -4.53 -17.27
CA VAL A 39 15.32 -4.74 -18.71
C VAL A 39 16.71 -4.79 -19.37
N GLY A 40 17.73 -4.17 -18.77
CA GLY A 40 19.10 -4.17 -19.27
C GLY A 40 19.79 -5.54 -19.12
N PRO A 41 20.60 -5.99 -20.10
CA PRO A 41 21.16 -7.34 -20.11
C PRO A 41 22.15 -7.63 -18.97
N SER A 42 23.18 -6.80 -18.78
CA SER A 42 24.21 -7.03 -17.74
C SER A 42 23.74 -6.61 -16.34
N ARG A 43 23.11 -5.44 -16.23
CA ARG A 43 22.62 -4.90 -14.95
C ARG A 43 21.40 -5.67 -14.42
N GLY A 44 20.60 -6.26 -15.30
CA GLY A 44 19.44 -7.06 -14.92
C GLY A 44 19.83 -8.32 -14.18
N VAL A 45 20.91 -9.00 -14.60
CA VAL A 45 21.42 -10.17 -13.89
C VAL A 45 21.90 -9.79 -12.50
N SER A 46 22.69 -8.72 -12.38
CA SER A 46 23.20 -8.24 -11.09
C SER A 46 22.06 -7.87 -10.13
N LEU A 47 21.09 -7.06 -10.60
CA LEU A 47 19.93 -6.66 -9.80
C LEU A 47 19.10 -7.87 -9.37
N ARG A 48 18.71 -8.75 -10.30
CA ARG A 48 17.91 -9.96 -9.98
C ARG A 48 18.61 -10.83 -8.94
N THR A 49 19.92 -10.98 -9.05
CA THR A 49 20.70 -11.76 -8.09
C THR A 49 20.67 -11.10 -6.71
N ALA A 50 20.83 -9.79 -6.62
CA ALA A 50 20.73 -9.06 -5.35
C ALA A 50 19.32 -9.13 -4.72
N LEU A 51 18.25 -9.08 -5.54
CA LEU A 51 16.87 -9.15 -5.07
C LEU A 51 16.53 -10.47 -4.34
N THR A 52 17.26 -11.56 -4.60
CA THR A 52 17.07 -12.84 -3.89
C THR A 52 17.32 -12.75 -2.37
N GLY A 53 18.09 -11.75 -1.92
CA GLY A 53 18.38 -11.50 -0.51
C GLY A 53 17.44 -10.49 0.16
N VAL A 54 16.75 -9.67 -0.63
CA VAL A 54 16.01 -8.50 -0.15
C VAL A 54 14.73 -8.91 0.58
N ARG A 55 14.53 -8.32 1.76
CA ARG A 55 13.34 -8.48 2.59
C ARG A 55 12.45 -7.23 2.59
N TYR A 56 13.04 -6.07 2.34
CA TYR A 56 12.37 -4.78 2.34
C TYR A 56 12.73 -4.04 1.05
N LEU A 57 11.75 -3.83 0.18
CA LEU A 57 11.93 -3.11 -1.08
C LEU A 57 11.16 -1.79 -1.03
N THR A 58 11.82 -0.68 -1.35
CA THR A 58 11.18 0.63 -1.51
C THR A 58 11.43 1.12 -2.93
N LEU A 59 10.36 1.32 -3.68
CA LEU A 59 10.38 1.86 -5.04
C LEU A 59 9.79 3.27 -5.02
N ASN A 60 10.63 4.28 -5.29
CA ASN A 60 10.22 5.68 -5.26
C ASN A 60 9.98 6.24 -6.67
N GLN A 61 9.18 7.30 -6.77
CA GLN A 61 9.03 8.08 -8.02
C GLN A 61 8.57 7.21 -9.21
N LEU A 62 7.68 6.25 -8.96
CA LEU A 62 7.18 5.34 -10.00
C LEU A 62 6.37 6.06 -11.08
N THR A 63 5.94 7.31 -10.87
CA THR A 63 5.23 8.12 -11.87
C THR A 63 6.06 8.32 -13.12
N VAL A 64 7.39 8.43 -12.98
CA VAL A 64 8.32 8.57 -14.11
C VAL A 64 8.31 7.33 -15.00
N CYS A 65 7.87 6.19 -14.47
CA CYS A 65 7.79 4.91 -15.17
C CYS A 65 6.48 4.71 -15.93
N ALA A 66 5.49 5.58 -15.75
CA ALA A 66 4.15 5.41 -16.29
C ALA A 66 4.17 5.16 -17.81
N PHE A 67 4.98 5.93 -18.56
CA PHE A 67 5.12 5.73 -20.00
C PHE A 67 5.73 4.37 -20.36
N THR A 68 6.74 3.92 -19.63
CA THR A 68 7.39 2.63 -19.86
C THR A 68 6.43 1.46 -19.59
N PHE A 69 5.52 1.62 -18.63
CA PHE A 69 4.46 0.65 -18.35
C PHE A 69 3.39 0.54 -19.44
N ARG A 70 3.45 1.32 -20.53
CA ARG A 70 2.66 1.07 -21.75
C ARG A 70 3.04 -0.25 -22.42
N ASP A 71 4.31 -0.66 -22.34
CA ASP A 71 4.71 -1.98 -22.82
C ASP A 71 4.32 -3.02 -21.76
N ALA A 72 3.31 -3.83 -22.08
CA ALA A 72 2.82 -4.89 -21.22
C ALA A 72 3.93 -5.87 -20.80
N ARG A 73 4.96 -6.07 -21.63
CA ARG A 73 6.11 -6.91 -21.27
C ARG A 73 6.97 -6.30 -20.19
N VAL A 74 7.13 -4.97 -20.17
CA VAL A 74 7.89 -4.28 -19.12
C VAL A 74 7.13 -4.32 -17.81
N LEU A 75 5.82 -4.10 -17.85
CA LEU A 75 4.95 -4.24 -16.68
C LEU A 75 4.99 -5.68 -16.13
N ASP A 76 4.92 -6.68 -17.01
CA ASP A 76 5.05 -8.09 -16.64
C ASP A 76 6.41 -8.42 -16.02
N ILE A 77 7.51 -7.97 -16.64
CA ILE A 77 8.86 -8.12 -16.08
C ILE A 77 8.97 -7.49 -14.70
N PHE A 78 8.38 -6.31 -14.48
CA PHE A 78 8.39 -5.62 -13.20
C PHE A 78 7.74 -6.47 -12.10
N PHE A 79 6.50 -6.91 -12.32
CA PHE A 79 5.76 -7.71 -11.33
C PHE A 79 6.33 -9.12 -11.18
N GLN A 80 6.78 -9.76 -12.26
CA GLN A 80 7.45 -11.06 -12.21
C GLN A 80 8.74 -10.99 -11.38
N SER A 81 9.48 -9.88 -11.47
CA SER A 81 10.69 -9.68 -10.68
C SER A 81 10.37 -9.58 -9.19
N ILE A 82 9.31 -8.86 -8.81
CA ILE A 82 8.83 -8.77 -7.43
C ILE A 82 8.33 -10.14 -6.95
N ARG A 83 7.51 -10.83 -7.74
CA ARG A 83 6.98 -12.18 -7.45
C ARG A 83 8.09 -13.20 -7.21
N SER A 84 9.23 -13.05 -7.88
CA SER A 84 10.38 -13.95 -7.72
C SER A 84 11.17 -13.75 -6.42
N MET A 85 10.88 -12.70 -5.63
CA MET A 85 11.59 -12.37 -4.40
C MET A 85 11.09 -13.19 -3.21
N SER A 86 11.56 -14.43 -3.08
CA SER A 86 11.11 -15.38 -2.04
C SER A 86 11.29 -14.93 -0.58
N LYS A 87 12.12 -13.91 -0.31
CA LYS A 87 12.36 -13.36 1.03
C LYS A 87 11.66 -12.03 1.27
N LEU A 88 10.97 -11.47 0.28
CA LEU A 88 10.33 -10.17 0.38
C LEU A 88 9.21 -10.25 1.42
N LYS A 89 9.31 -9.40 2.44
CA LYS A 89 8.31 -9.28 3.51
C LYS A 89 7.54 -7.96 3.41
N ARG A 90 8.20 -6.90 2.95
CA ARG A 90 7.59 -5.58 2.80
C ARG A 90 7.97 -4.95 1.48
N ILE A 91 6.98 -4.40 0.80
CA ILE A 91 7.19 -3.51 -0.33
C ILE A 91 6.56 -2.14 -0.05
N THR A 92 7.28 -1.09 -0.42
CA THR A 92 6.81 0.30 -0.37
C THR A 92 6.82 0.85 -1.77
N LEU A 93 5.66 1.29 -2.26
CA LEU A 93 5.47 1.86 -3.59
C LEU A 93 5.09 3.33 -3.47
N GLY A 94 5.99 4.21 -3.91
CA GLY A 94 5.80 5.65 -3.88
C GLY A 94 5.48 6.21 -5.26
N HIS A 95 4.39 6.98 -5.34
CA HIS A 95 3.98 7.75 -6.51
C HIS A 95 3.73 6.84 -7.72
N PHE A 96 3.05 5.70 -7.55
CA PHE A 96 2.77 4.82 -8.68
C PHE A 96 1.71 5.44 -9.59
N ALA A 97 1.93 5.37 -10.90
CA ALA A 97 0.99 5.87 -11.90
C ALA A 97 0.93 4.92 -13.09
N LEU A 98 -0.27 4.76 -13.62
CA LEU A 98 -0.52 4.04 -14.86
C LEU A 98 -0.35 4.97 -16.07
N PRO A 99 -0.03 4.42 -17.26
CA PRO A 99 0.14 5.21 -18.48
C PRO A 99 -1.11 5.97 -18.93
N ASP A 100 -2.28 5.39 -18.71
CA ASP A 100 -3.60 6.01 -18.90
C ASP A 100 -4.50 5.58 -17.73
N PRO A 101 -4.85 6.48 -16.81
CA PRO A 101 -5.75 6.18 -15.70
C PRO A 101 -7.17 5.81 -16.12
N ASN A 102 -7.64 6.21 -17.32
CA ASN A 102 -8.99 5.89 -17.78
C ASN A 102 -9.08 4.50 -18.43
N HIS A 103 -7.94 3.98 -18.85
CA HIS A 103 -7.83 2.67 -19.50
C HIS A 103 -6.69 1.90 -18.85
N PRO A 104 -6.87 1.44 -17.58
CA PRO A 104 -5.83 0.70 -16.88
C PRO A 104 -5.41 -0.53 -17.71
N PRO A 105 -4.11 -0.87 -17.74
CA PRO A 105 -3.65 -2.05 -18.45
C PRO A 105 -4.28 -3.30 -17.84
N ARG A 106 -4.40 -4.36 -18.63
CA ARG A 106 -4.75 -5.68 -18.10
C ARG A 106 -3.74 -6.10 -17.06
N LEU A 107 -4.18 -6.92 -16.11
CA LEU A 107 -3.27 -7.54 -15.14
C LEU A 107 -2.10 -8.23 -15.85
N PRO A 108 -0.88 -8.09 -15.31
CA PRO A 108 0.29 -8.79 -15.82
C PRO A 108 0.02 -10.30 -15.96
N ALA A 109 0.53 -10.92 -17.02
CA ALA A 109 0.33 -12.35 -17.26
C ALA A 109 0.90 -13.19 -16.10
N CYS A 110 2.01 -12.74 -15.51
CA CYS A 110 2.59 -13.34 -14.32
C CYS A 110 1.67 -13.32 -13.08
N LEU A 111 0.58 -12.54 -13.07
CA LEU A 111 -0.39 -12.43 -11.97
C LEU A 111 -1.77 -12.99 -12.33
N ALA A 112 -1.96 -13.50 -13.55
CA ALA A 112 -3.27 -13.95 -14.05
C ALA A 112 -3.95 -15.01 -13.17
N ASN A 113 -3.17 -15.80 -12.44
CA ASN A 113 -3.68 -16.89 -11.58
C ASN A 113 -3.72 -16.53 -10.09
N SER A 114 -2.99 -15.51 -9.65
CA SER A 114 -2.87 -15.13 -8.24
C SER A 114 -2.14 -13.79 -8.10
N PRO A 115 -2.63 -12.89 -7.22
CA PRO A 115 -1.88 -11.75 -6.73
C PRO A 115 -0.58 -12.16 -6.02
N ILE A 116 0.29 -11.20 -5.74
CA ILE A 116 1.53 -11.44 -4.99
C ILE A 116 1.20 -11.42 -3.48
N PRO A 117 1.30 -12.55 -2.75
CA PRO A 117 1.12 -12.55 -1.31
C PRO A 117 2.27 -11.79 -0.66
N ILE A 118 1.95 -10.88 0.27
CA ILE A 118 2.95 -10.05 0.92
C ILE A 118 2.58 -9.75 2.37
N LYS A 119 3.55 -9.81 3.28
CA LYS A 119 3.28 -9.49 4.69
C LYS A 119 2.92 -8.01 4.90
N ALA A 120 3.57 -7.09 4.19
CA ALA A 120 3.28 -5.67 4.32
C ALA A 120 3.39 -4.94 2.99
N LEU A 121 2.32 -4.24 2.61
CA LEU A 121 2.26 -3.35 1.46
C LEU A 121 2.06 -1.92 1.94
N ASN A 122 2.98 -1.04 1.59
CA ASN A 122 2.88 0.38 1.86
C ASN A 122 2.74 1.13 0.54
N ILE A 123 1.70 1.93 0.38
CA ILE A 123 1.45 2.70 -0.83
C ILE A 123 1.34 4.18 -0.48
N HIS A 124 2.18 5.00 -1.11
CA HIS A 124 2.32 6.41 -0.80
C HIS A 124 2.04 7.25 -2.04
N HIS A 125 1.17 8.26 -1.93
CA HIS A 125 0.85 9.20 -3.02
C HIS A 125 0.45 8.50 -4.34
N THR A 126 -0.35 7.43 -4.24
CA THR A 126 -0.89 6.68 -5.38
C THR A 126 -2.41 6.75 -5.37
N HIS A 127 -3.01 6.71 -6.55
CA HIS A 127 -4.16 7.54 -6.84
C HIS A 127 -5.09 6.88 -7.86
N GLY A 128 -6.41 6.88 -7.60
CA GLY A 128 -7.43 6.43 -8.55
C GLY A 128 -7.23 4.99 -9.05
N GLU A 129 -7.40 4.76 -10.35
CA GLU A 129 -7.26 3.42 -10.95
C GLU A 129 -5.85 2.83 -10.78
N ALA A 130 -4.82 3.66 -10.61
CA ALA A 130 -3.48 3.15 -10.30
C ALA A 130 -3.41 2.49 -8.93
N LEU A 131 -4.21 2.97 -7.96
CA LEU A 131 -4.30 2.36 -6.63
C LEU A 131 -5.12 1.07 -6.68
N SER A 132 -6.29 1.09 -7.34
CA SER A 132 -7.11 -0.11 -7.57
C SER A 132 -6.30 -1.21 -8.24
N PHE A 133 -5.53 -0.87 -9.27
CA PHE A 133 -4.67 -1.82 -9.98
C PHE A 133 -3.63 -2.46 -9.05
N LEU A 134 -3.05 -1.71 -8.11
CA LEU A 134 -2.11 -2.30 -7.14
C LEU A 134 -2.81 -3.26 -6.17
N PHE A 135 -4.08 -3.03 -5.82
CA PHE A 135 -4.85 -3.96 -5.00
C PHE A 135 -5.15 -5.28 -5.72
N GLU A 136 -5.32 -5.24 -7.03
CA GLU A 136 -5.44 -6.47 -7.83
C GLU A 136 -4.11 -7.22 -7.97
N CYS A 137 -2.98 -6.51 -7.82
CA CYS A 137 -1.64 -7.09 -7.98
C CYS A 137 -1.08 -7.74 -6.70
N PHE A 138 -1.57 -7.36 -5.53
CA PHE A 138 -1.01 -7.76 -4.24
C PHE A 138 -2.10 -8.28 -3.29
N GLU A 139 -1.74 -9.26 -2.48
CA GLU A 139 -2.58 -9.79 -1.39
C GLU A 139 -1.85 -9.54 -0.06
N PRO A 140 -2.06 -8.37 0.58
CA PRO A 140 -1.31 -7.98 1.77
C PRO A 140 -1.96 -8.46 3.08
N GLU A 141 -1.16 -8.98 4.02
CA GLU A 141 -1.61 -9.13 5.42
C GLU A 141 -1.80 -7.74 6.07
N ASN A 142 -0.82 -6.85 5.90
CA ASN A 142 -0.84 -5.48 6.43
C ASN A 142 -0.79 -4.47 5.29
N LEU A 143 -1.76 -3.56 5.24
CA LEU A 143 -1.83 -2.48 4.26
C LEU A 143 -1.70 -1.12 4.93
N LEU A 144 -0.75 -0.31 4.46
CA LEU A 144 -0.62 1.10 4.80
C LEU A 144 -0.84 1.95 3.55
N LEU A 145 -1.82 2.84 3.62
CA LEU A 145 -2.10 3.85 2.60
C LEU A 145 -1.77 5.23 3.17
N GLU A 146 -0.87 5.95 2.52
CA GLU A 146 -0.46 7.30 2.94
C GLU A 146 -0.67 8.30 1.81
N SER A 147 -1.37 9.41 2.12
CA SER A 147 -1.62 10.50 1.18
C SER A 147 -2.18 10.01 -0.16
N CYS A 148 -3.10 9.03 -0.11
CA CYS A 148 -3.77 8.47 -1.28
C CYS A 148 -5.17 9.09 -1.45
N TRP A 149 -5.70 9.08 -2.68
CA TRP A 149 -7.06 9.54 -3.01
C TRP A 149 -7.71 8.57 -4.02
N PHE A 150 -9.04 8.50 -3.96
CA PHE A 150 -9.93 7.62 -4.75
C PHE A 150 -9.67 6.12 -4.63
N ILE A 151 -10.59 5.42 -3.96
CA ILE A 151 -10.55 3.95 -3.80
C ILE A 151 -11.97 3.40 -3.87
N ARG A 152 -12.40 2.81 -4.99
CA ARG A 152 -13.78 2.29 -5.10
C ARG A 152 -14.08 1.15 -4.12
N HIS A 153 -13.05 0.45 -3.64
CA HIS A 153 -13.12 -0.67 -2.70
C HIS A 153 -11.79 -0.80 -1.94
N LEU A 154 -11.81 -1.17 -0.66
CA LEU A 154 -10.59 -1.55 0.06
C LEU A 154 -10.27 -3.02 -0.24
N PRO A 155 -8.98 -3.42 -0.35
CA PRO A 155 -8.64 -4.83 -0.50
C PRO A 155 -8.81 -5.56 0.83
N ASP A 156 -9.02 -6.87 0.73
CA ASP A 156 -9.03 -7.75 1.89
C ASP A 156 -7.63 -7.77 2.52
N CYS A 157 -7.57 -7.43 3.81
CA CYS A 157 -6.33 -7.43 4.60
C CYS A 157 -6.65 -7.54 6.10
N ASP A 158 -5.70 -8.07 6.87
CA ASP A 158 -5.86 -8.24 8.32
C ASP A 158 -5.70 -6.91 9.07
N GLU A 159 -4.74 -6.08 8.65
CA GLU A 159 -4.48 -4.78 9.26
C GLU A 159 -4.48 -3.66 8.22
N LEU A 160 -5.30 -2.64 8.44
CA LEU A 160 -5.42 -1.48 7.58
C LEU A 160 -5.01 -0.20 8.32
N THR A 161 -4.06 0.54 7.76
CA THR A 161 -3.69 1.88 8.19
C THR A 161 -3.98 2.88 7.08
N LEU A 162 -4.83 3.86 7.38
CA LEU A 162 -5.19 4.98 6.53
C LEU A 162 -4.56 6.25 7.10
N SER A 163 -3.59 6.83 6.41
CA SER A 163 -2.95 8.08 6.83
C SER A 163 -3.12 9.18 5.79
N ARG A 164 -3.62 10.35 6.21
CA ARG A 164 -3.79 11.53 5.33
C ARG A 164 -4.59 11.23 4.06
N ILE A 165 -5.63 10.41 4.17
CA ILE A 165 -6.43 9.95 3.03
C ILE A 165 -7.48 11.00 2.65
N GLN A 166 -7.59 11.30 1.35
CA GLN A 166 -8.71 12.06 0.80
C GLN A 166 -9.84 11.12 0.39
N THR A 167 -11.06 11.46 0.80
CA THR A 167 -12.25 10.62 0.60
C THR A 167 -12.96 10.89 -0.72
N PHE A 168 -13.91 10.03 -1.07
CA PHE A 168 -14.82 10.18 -2.21
C PHE A 168 -16.25 9.84 -1.77
N ASP A 169 -17.22 10.10 -2.65
CA ASP A 169 -18.63 9.77 -2.41
C ASP A 169 -18.80 8.27 -2.14
N LYS A 170 -19.39 7.92 -0.99
CA LYS A 170 -19.57 6.54 -0.48
C LYS A 170 -18.36 5.91 0.22
N PHE A 171 -17.22 6.61 0.36
CA PHE A 171 -16.07 6.09 1.11
C PHE A 171 -16.45 5.59 2.51
N PHE A 172 -17.33 6.33 3.21
CA PHE A 172 -17.86 5.94 4.50
C PHE A 172 -18.46 4.52 4.51
N ASN A 173 -19.26 4.18 3.49
CA ASN A 173 -19.89 2.85 3.40
C ASN A 173 -18.86 1.76 3.07
N VAL A 174 -17.87 2.07 2.23
CA VAL A 174 -16.76 1.14 1.92
C VAL A 174 -15.96 0.85 3.19
N LEU A 175 -15.63 1.88 3.96
CA LEU A 175 -14.89 1.74 5.22
C LEU A 175 -15.69 0.97 6.26
N LEU A 176 -17.01 1.22 6.38
CA LEU A 176 -17.89 0.45 7.27
C LEU A 176 -17.93 -1.04 6.94
N GLY A 177 -17.82 -1.40 5.66
CA GLY A 177 -17.82 -2.79 5.21
C GLY A 177 -16.50 -3.53 5.42
N TRP A 178 -15.44 -2.84 5.84
CA TRP A 178 -14.14 -3.47 6.09
C TRP A 178 -14.16 -4.27 7.40
N ASP A 179 -13.71 -5.52 7.36
CA ASP A 179 -13.89 -6.52 8.44
C ASP A 179 -12.58 -7.18 8.90
N GLY A 180 -11.43 -6.58 8.62
CA GLY A 180 -10.14 -7.03 9.13
C GLY A 180 -10.01 -6.86 10.65
N ARG A 181 -8.85 -7.21 11.19
CA ARG A 181 -8.62 -7.31 12.65
C ARG A 181 -8.16 -6.02 13.31
N LYS A 182 -7.58 -5.10 12.54
CA LYS A 182 -7.07 -3.82 13.07
C LYS A 182 -7.20 -2.68 12.07
N LEU A 183 -7.90 -1.62 12.46
CA LEU A 183 -8.08 -0.41 11.68
C LEU A 183 -7.37 0.76 12.37
N THR A 184 -6.49 1.45 11.66
CA THR A 184 -5.86 2.70 12.13
C THR A 184 -6.21 3.82 11.17
N ILE A 185 -6.80 4.91 11.68
CA ILE A 185 -7.09 6.13 10.92
C ILE A 185 -6.26 7.26 11.54
N ASP A 186 -5.30 7.76 10.77
CA ASP A 186 -4.30 8.71 11.24
C ASP A 186 -4.29 9.99 10.40
N SER A 187 -4.47 11.14 11.04
CA SER A 187 -4.28 12.45 10.41
C SER A 187 -5.09 12.61 9.12
N CYS A 188 -6.26 11.98 9.06
CA CYS A 188 -7.14 11.97 7.90
C CYS A 188 -8.07 13.20 7.94
N PRO A 189 -8.14 14.02 6.87
CA PRO A 189 -9.00 15.20 6.85
C PRO A 189 -10.48 14.91 7.09
N PHE A 190 -10.96 13.71 6.75
CA PHE A 190 -12.35 13.29 6.98
C PHE A 190 -12.64 12.90 8.43
N LEU A 191 -11.62 12.76 9.29
CA LEU A 191 -11.79 12.42 10.69
C LEU A 191 -12.21 13.68 11.47
N ASP A 192 -13.44 14.12 11.22
CA ASP A 192 -14.08 15.27 11.82
C ASP A 192 -15.27 14.87 12.72
N GLU A 193 -15.93 15.86 13.32
CA GLU A 193 -17.11 15.60 14.16
C GLU A 193 -18.25 14.89 13.41
N MET A 194 -18.45 15.22 12.13
CA MET A 194 -19.58 14.70 11.35
C MET A 194 -19.38 13.22 11.04
N PHE A 195 -18.15 12.82 10.70
CA PHE A 195 -17.78 11.43 10.50
C PHE A 195 -18.07 10.59 11.76
N VAL A 196 -17.63 11.07 12.93
CA VAL A 196 -17.83 10.34 14.19
C VAL A 196 -19.31 10.31 14.60
N LYS A 197 -20.06 11.40 14.41
CA LYS A 197 -21.53 11.41 14.61
C LYS A 197 -22.21 10.39 13.71
N ARG A 198 -21.78 10.27 12.45
CA ARG A 198 -22.33 9.30 11.50
C ARG A 198 -22.03 7.86 11.91
N LEU A 199 -20.81 7.55 12.36
CA LEU A 199 -20.47 6.23 12.91
C LEU A 199 -21.38 5.86 14.10
N ARG A 200 -21.62 6.82 15.00
CA ARG A 200 -22.52 6.60 16.15
C ARG A 200 -23.98 6.38 15.72
N GLY A 201 -24.47 7.17 14.77
CA GLY A 201 -25.82 7.01 14.22
C GLY A 201 -26.05 5.59 13.70
N VAL A 202 -25.09 5.06 12.93
CA VAL A 202 -25.15 3.68 12.42
C VAL A 202 -25.25 2.64 13.54
N MET A 203 -24.50 2.80 14.63
CA MET A 203 -24.56 1.87 15.77
C MET A 203 -25.90 1.94 16.52
N ILE A 204 -26.48 3.14 16.65
CA ILE A 204 -27.78 3.34 17.30
C ILE A 204 -28.89 2.73 16.43
N ASP A 205 -28.90 3.05 15.14
CA ASP A 205 -29.94 2.59 14.22
C ASP A 205 -29.91 1.05 14.04
N ALA A 206 -28.72 0.45 14.07
CA ALA A 206 -28.54 -0.99 13.92
C ALA A 206 -28.55 -1.76 15.26
N GLU A 207 -28.57 -1.05 16.39
CA GLU A 207 -28.39 -1.59 17.75
C GLU A 207 -27.17 -2.54 17.85
N LYS A 208 -26.09 -2.24 17.13
CA LYS A 208 -24.91 -3.10 17.00
C LYS A 208 -23.63 -2.29 16.92
N ALA A 209 -22.55 -2.84 17.45
CA ALA A 209 -21.22 -2.26 17.33
C ALA A 209 -20.77 -2.20 15.85
N VAL A 210 -20.21 -1.06 15.45
CA VAL A 210 -19.49 -0.94 14.18
C VAL A 210 -18.11 -1.59 14.33
N TRP A 211 -17.73 -2.40 13.33
CA TRP A 211 -16.50 -3.20 13.31
C TRP A 211 -16.32 -4.04 14.59
N PRO A 212 -17.25 -4.96 14.91
CA PRO A 212 -17.17 -5.74 16.14
C PRO A 212 -15.90 -6.60 16.19
N GLY A 213 -15.20 -6.60 17.32
CA GLY A 213 -13.97 -7.39 17.51
C GLY A 213 -12.72 -6.84 16.80
N VAL A 214 -12.83 -5.71 16.12
CA VAL A 214 -11.72 -5.03 15.44
C VAL A 214 -10.98 -4.10 16.40
N ASN A 215 -9.64 -4.09 16.38
CA ASN A 215 -8.86 -3.10 17.13
C ASN A 215 -8.82 -1.78 16.35
N ILE A 216 -9.52 -0.75 16.84
CA ILE A 216 -9.63 0.54 16.13
C ILE A 216 -8.79 1.61 16.83
N PHE A 217 -7.93 2.26 16.06
CA PHE A 217 -7.12 3.39 16.52
C PHE A 217 -7.40 4.62 15.69
N PHE A 218 -7.68 5.72 16.36
CA PHE A 218 -7.76 7.04 15.75
C PHE A 218 -6.55 7.86 16.22
N HIS A 219 -5.91 8.58 15.30
CA HIS A 219 -4.78 9.47 15.57
C HIS A 219 -4.87 10.75 14.74
N GLY A 220 -4.13 11.79 15.14
CA GLY A 220 -3.96 13.00 14.34
C GLY A 220 -5.23 13.84 14.14
N TYR A 221 -6.17 13.79 15.08
CA TYR A 221 -7.40 14.59 15.09
C TYR A 221 -7.32 15.75 16.08
N GLY A 222 -8.12 16.79 15.85
CA GLY A 222 -8.18 17.98 16.73
C GLY A 222 -8.89 17.72 18.06
N TYR A 223 -8.68 18.62 19.03
CA TYR A 223 -9.28 18.51 20.38
C TYR A 223 -10.82 18.41 20.36
N GLU A 224 -11.49 19.13 19.45
CA GLU A 224 -12.94 19.11 19.31
C GLU A 224 -13.47 17.73 18.88
N VAL A 225 -12.68 16.97 18.11
CA VAL A 225 -13.03 15.62 17.62
C VAL A 225 -12.77 14.57 18.70
N TRP A 226 -11.77 14.77 19.56
CA TRP A 226 -11.35 13.80 20.59
C TRP A 226 -12.52 13.33 21.46
N ARG A 227 -13.32 14.26 22.01
CA ARG A 227 -14.46 13.92 22.86
C ARG A 227 -15.50 13.06 22.14
N ARG A 228 -15.71 13.30 20.84
CA ARG A 228 -16.65 12.50 20.03
C ARG A 228 -16.12 11.10 19.79
N ILE A 229 -14.81 10.94 19.63
CA ILE A 229 -14.17 9.63 19.50
C ILE A 229 -14.33 8.84 20.79
N GLU A 230 -14.16 9.47 21.97
CA GLU A 230 -14.42 8.80 23.25
C GLU A 230 -15.87 8.34 23.39
N GLU A 231 -16.84 9.22 23.09
CA GLU A 231 -18.27 8.88 23.10
C GLU A 231 -18.60 7.73 22.12
N PHE A 232 -17.92 7.68 20.98
CA PHE A 232 -18.04 6.58 20.02
C PHE A 232 -17.48 5.27 20.58
N GLN A 233 -16.27 5.29 21.14
CA GLN A 233 -15.61 4.10 21.68
C GLN A 233 -16.38 3.51 22.87
N ASP A 234 -16.90 4.36 23.76
CA ASP A 234 -17.75 3.93 24.87
C ASP A 234 -19.04 3.24 24.40
N LEU A 235 -19.74 3.83 23.43
CA LEU A 235 -20.96 3.22 22.87
C LEU A 235 -20.65 1.89 22.20
N ARG A 236 -19.57 1.83 21.41
CA ARG A 236 -19.12 0.61 20.74
C ARG A 236 -18.84 -0.50 21.76
N TRP A 237 -18.06 -0.20 22.80
CA TRP A 237 -17.76 -1.16 23.86
C TRP A 237 -19.02 -1.71 24.55
N ARG A 238 -19.99 -0.85 24.87
CA ARG A 238 -21.26 -1.28 25.47
C ARG A 238 -22.04 -2.23 24.56
N LEU A 239 -22.05 -1.99 23.26
CA LEU A 239 -22.73 -2.85 22.28
C LEU A 239 -21.99 -4.16 22.00
N GLU A 240 -20.68 -4.22 22.22
CA GLU A 240 -19.89 -5.47 22.11
C GLU A 240 -20.06 -6.41 23.32
N MET A 241 -20.55 -5.90 24.45
CA MET A 241 -20.72 -6.65 25.70
C MET A 241 -22.14 -7.22 25.90
N GLN A 242 -23.06 -6.95 24.98
CA GLN A 242 -24.44 -7.47 24.97
C GLN A 242 -24.50 -8.80 24.21
#